data_AF-A0A6P7GL05-F1
#
_entry.id   AF-A0A6P7GL05-F1
#
_cell.length_a   1.000
_cell.length_b   1.000
_cell.length_c   1.000
_cell.angle_alpha   90.00
_cell.angle_beta   90.00
_cell.angle_gamma   90.00
#
_symmetry.space_group_name_H-M   'P 1'
#
loop_
_entity.id
_entity.type
_entity.pdbx_description
1 polymer ?
#
loop_
_entity_poly.entity_id
_entity_poly.type
_entity_poly.pdbx_seq_one_letter_code
_entity_poly.pdbx_strand_id
1 'polypeptide(L)'
;MSDHGLVGVTPPYFINMTQYMKYGTYDMAGGSPCLQIYPKEGHEQEIYDALKAGSLKNGHFKVYQKKNYPKQWHYKKCTRSPPILVMADVGYALDDYIKGAPEYAEKYNFTLTNSSEFGVHGYDYNVSDMHPFFMARGPKIKKQHKVAPFHTVDLFNLFTQILEIPPLPNNGSMGNIVDILNDKQGRYSIGSILMVTDVINNFEEVADVLGHDILKIAHFVSRGPHRSRLSKPSLLGILYLIKEEINTLVRVGGVLVALLFISVAATIALIIIKRQQTITTAAALNKRFPQTFHHNIVEAQHLLEPEDA
;
A
#
# COMPACT_ATOMS: atom_id res chain seq x y z
N MET A 1 2.72 17.18 -11.00
CA MET A 1 1.61 16.26 -10.71
C MET A 1 0.42 17.10 -10.31
N SER A 2 -0.79 16.58 -10.48
CA SER A 2 -2.02 17.14 -9.90
C SER A 2 -2.64 16.14 -8.93
N ASP A 3 -3.56 16.60 -8.10
CA ASP A 3 -4.41 15.78 -7.24
C ASP A 3 -5.56 15.13 -8.03
N HIS A 4 -6.21 15.89 -8.90
CA HIS A 4 -7.31 15.43 -9.76
C HIS A 4 -7.36 16.21 -11.09
N GLY A 5 -8.28 15.81 -11.97
CA GLY A 5 -8.71 16.59 -13.13
C GLY A 5 -9.96 17.45 -12.84
N LEU A 6 -10.71 17.82 -13.87
CA LEU A 6 -11.83 18.78 -13.79
C LEU A 6 -12.83 18.57 -14.92
N VAL A 7 -14.12 18.79 -14.66
CA VAL A 7 -15.21 18.79 -15.65
C VAL A 7 -16.00 20.09 -15.56
N GLY A 8 -16.42 20.65 -16.69
CA GLY A 8 -17.31 21.81 -16.73
C GLY A 8 -18.78 21.44 -16.55
N VAL A 9 -19.50 22.26 -15.77
CA VAL A 9 -20.94 22.13 -15.51
C VAL A 9 -21.61 23.49 -15.60
N THR A 10 -22.85 23.54 -16.07
CA THR A 10 -23.64 24.78 -16.20
C THR A 10 -24.93 24.74 -15.37
N PRO A 11 -25.55 25.90 -15.04
CA PRO A 11 -26.67 25.98 -14.11
C PRO A 11 -27.88 25.06 -14.35
N PRO A 12 -28.29 24.77 -15.60
CA PRO A 12 -29.38 23.82 -15.86
C PRO A 12 -29.13 22.40 -15.32
N TYR A 13 -27.87 22.05 -15.05
CA TYR A 13 -27.44 20.73 -14.55
C TYR A 13 -27.13 20.74 -13.05
N PHE A 14 -27.52 21.78 -12.32
CA PHE A 14 -27.45 21.80 -10.86
C PHE A 14 -28.69 21.13 -10.25
N ILE A 15 -28.47 20.24 -9.29
CA ILE A 15 -29.52 19.45 -8.65
C ILE A 15 -29.67 19.92 -7.19
N ASN A 16 -30.87 20.35 -6.83
CA ASN A 16 -31.19 20.69 -5.45
C ASN A 16 -31.49 19.41 -4.67
N MET A 17 -30.59 18.96 -3.80
CA MET A 17 -30.83 17.76 -2.99
C MET A 17 -31.77 18.02 -1.81
N THR A 18 -31.76 19.24 -1.25
CA THR A 18 -32.64 19.57 -0.12
C THR A 18 -34.12 19.42 -0.43
N GLN A 19 -34.53 19.50 -1.71
CA GLN A 19 -35.93 19.30 -2.11
C GLN A 19 -36.48 17.89 -1.81
N TYR A 20 -35.60 16.89 -1.62
CA TYR A 20 -35.99 15.50 -1.37
C TYR A 20 -36.03 15.17 0.12
N MET A 21 -35.55 16.05 1.00
CA MET A 21 -35.35 15.73 2.42
C MET A 21 -36.03 16.76 3.31
N LYS A 22 -36.59 16.31 4.43
CA LYS A 22 -37.26 17.20 5.38
C LYS A 22 -36.25 18.02 6.18
N TYR A 23 -36.39 19.34 6.17
CA TYR A 23 -35.53 20.23 6.98
C TYR A 23 -35.53 19.82 8.46
N GLY A 24 -34.35 19.87 9.08
CA GLY A 24 -34.16 19.56 10.49
C GLY A 24 -33.99 18.07 10.82
N THR A 25 -34.09 17.16 9.83
CA THR A 25 -33.93 15.71 10.03
C THR A 25 -32.52 15.19 9.74
N TYR A 26 -31.62 16.05 9.26
CA TYR A 26 -30.24 15.70 8.90
C TYR A 26 -29.29 16.88 9.06
N ASP A 27 -28.00 16.56 9.10
CA ASP A 27 -26.90 17.47 8.83
C ASP A 27 -26.23 17.10 7.49
N MET A 28 -25.63 18.08 6.82
CA MET A 28 -24.90 17.88 5.56
C MET A 28 -23.45 18.33 5.68
N ALA A 29 -22.56 17.62 4.99
CA ALA A 29 -21.18 18.02 4.79
C ALA A 29 -20.73 17.71 3.36
N GLY A 30 -19.56 18.24 2.99
CA GLY A 30 -19.05 18.15 1.63
C GLY A 30 -19.74 19.13 0.68
N GLY A 31 -19.60 18.87 -0.61
CA GLY A 31 -20.12 19.70 -1.69
C GLY A 31 -20.16 18.90 -2.98
N SER A 32 -20.37 19.57 -4.11
CA SER A 32 -20.44 18.89 -5.40
C SER A 32 -19.15 18.15 -5.74
N PRO A 33 -19.24 17.00 -6.40
CA PRO A 33 -20.44 16.25 -6.79
C PRO A 33 -20.87 15.22 -5.73
N CYS A 34 -20.22 15.22 -4.56
CA CYS A 34 -20.37 14.20 -3.52
C CYS A 34 -20.86 14.80 -2.20
N LEU A 35 -22.18 14.74 -1.98
CA LEU A 35 -22.80 15.27 -0.77
C LEU A 35 -22.90 14.19 0.31
N GLN A 36 -22.43 14.53 1.52
CA GLN A 36 -22.45 13.65 2.67
C GLN A 36 -23.66 13.98 3.55
N ILE A 37 -24.51 12.98 3.80
CA ILE A 37 -25.73 13.16 4.60
C ILE A 37 -25.57 12.39 5.91
N TYR A 38 -25.80 13.10 7.01
CA TYR A 38 -25.79 12.58 8.38
C TYR A 38 -27.20 12.68 8.97
N PRO A 39 -28.01 11.62 8.86
CA PRO A 39 -29.36 11.61 9.43
C PRO A 39 -29.33 11.78 10.94
N LYS A 40 -30.29 12.51 11.48
CA LYS A 40 -30.58 12.50 12.92
C LYS A 40 -31.23 11.18 13.31
N GLU A 41 -31.22 10.89 14.61
CA GLU A 41 -31.77 9.66 15.16
C GLU A 41 -33.19 9.39 14.65
N GLY A 42 -33.44 8.18 14.15
CA GLY A 42 -34.74 7.76 13.59
C GLY A 42 -35.03 8.15 12.15
N HIS A 43 -34.19 8.97 11.48
CA HIS A 43 -34.49 9.51 10.14
C HIS A 43 -33.69 8.87 8.98
N GLU A 44 -32.74 7.98 9.24
CA GLU A 44 -31.86 7.44 8.18
C GLU A 44 -32.63 6.76 7.04
N GLN A 45 -33.58 5.88 7.37
CA GLN A 45 -34.32 5.12 6.35
C GLN A 45 -35.27 6.03 5.54
N GLU A 46 -36.00 6.93 6.21
CA GLU A 46 -36.87 7.92 5.57
C GLU A 46 -36.10 8.76 4.54
N ILE A 47 -34.94 9.28 4.95
CA ILE A 47 -34.09 10.12 4.09
C ILE A 47 -33.52 9.31 2.93
N TYR A 48 -33.03 8.10 3.20
CA TYR A 48 -32.50 7.24 2.15
C TYR A 48 -33.55 6.94 1.09
N ASP A 49 -34.76 6.56 1.50
CA ASP A 49 -35.85 6.20 0.59
C ASP A 49 -36.31 7.42 -0.23
N ALA A 50 -36.42 8.59 0.40
CA ALA A 50 -36.79 9.83 -0.28
C ALA A 50 -35.74 10.25 -1.32
N LEU A 51 -34.45 10.21 -0.96
CA LEU A 51 -33.35 10.45 -1.89
C LEU A 51 -33.30 9.40 -3.00
N LYS A 52 -33.56 8.13 -2.69
CA LYS A 52 -33.56 7.05 -3.67
C LYS A 52 -34.71 7.21 -4.67
N ALA A 53 -35.90 7.59 -4.22
CA ALA A 53 -37.02 7.93 -5.08
C ALA A 53 -36.71 9.16 -5.95
N GLY A 54 -36.06 10.17 -5.37
CA GLY A 54 -35.56 11.34 -6.09
C GLY A 54 -34.56 10.97 -7.19
N SER A 55 -33.62 10.07 -6.90
CA SER A 55 -32.61 9.54 -7.83
C SER A 55 -33.27 8.85 -9.01
N LEU A 56 -34.29 8.01 -8.76
CA LEU A 56 -35.04 7.32 -9.83
C LEU A 56 -35.83 8.30 -10.72
N LYS A 57 -36.36 9.38 -10.15
CA LYS A 57 -37.14 10.38 -10.89
C LYS A 57 -36.26 11.35 -11.69
N ASN A 58 -35.17 11.82 -11.09
CA ASN A 58 -34.26 12.79 -11.70
C ASN A 58 -33.30 12.12 -12.70
N GLY A 59 -32.78 10.94 -12.38
CA GLY A 59 -31.95 10.13 -13.27
C GLY A 59 -30.46 10.50 -13.31
N HIS A 60 -30.00 11.53 -12.60
CA HIS A 60 -28.63 12.07 -12.73
C HIS A 60 -27.84 12.13 -11.41
N PHE A 61 -28.25 11.36 -10.42
CA PHE A 61 -27.48 11.15 -9.20
C PHE A 61 -27.77 9.77 -8.61
N LYS A 62 -26.83 9.28 -7.80
CA LYS A 62 -26.92 7.98 -7.11
C LYS A 62 -26.80 8.17 -5.61
N VAL A 63 -27.48 7.30 -4.88
CA VAL A 63 -27.55 7.34 -3.41
C VAL A 63 -27.03 6.02 -2.87
N TYR A 64 -26.06 6.09 -1.97
CA TYR A 64 -25.41 4.93 -1.37
C TYR A 64 -25.53 4.99 0.14
N GLN A 65 -25.97 3.89 0.76
CA GLN A 65 -25.70 3.66 2.17
C GLN A 65 -24.26 3.21 2.33
N LYS A 66 -23.61 3.55 3.45
CA LYS A 66 -22.21 3.18 3.76
C LYS A 66 -21.92 1.69 3.56
N LYS A 67 -22.87 0.81 3.89
CA LYS A 67 -22.73 -0.65 3.68
C LYS A 67 -22.55 -1.03 2.20
N ASN A 68 -23.07 -0.21 1.29
CA ASN A 68 -23.13 -0.42 -0.16
C ASN A 68 -22.14 0.46 -0.95
N TYR A 69 -21.18 1.13 -0.28
CA TYR A 69 -20.13 1.85 -1.00
C TYR A 69 -19.34 0.88 -1.90
N PRO A 70 -19.09 1.25 -3.17
CA PRO A 70 -18.25 0.49 -4.06
C PRO A 70 -16.89 0.17 -3.41
N LYS A 71 -16.52 -1.11 -3.43
CA LYS A 71 -15.30 -1.58 -2.74
C LYS A 71 -14.05 -0.90 -3.27
N GLN A 72 -14.03 -0.59 -4.57
CA GLN A 72 -12.91 0.04 -5.26
C GLN A 72 -12.63 1.48 -4.83
N TRP A 73 -13.55 2.15 -4.13
CA TRP A 73 -13.28 3.49 -3.60
C TRP A 73 -12.42 3.44 -2.33
N HIS A 74 -12.29 2.27 -1.69
CA HIS A 74 -11.61 2.13 -0.40
C HIS A 74 -12.11 3.09 0.70
N TYR A 75 -13.32 3.63 0.54
CA TYR A 75 -13.86 4.72 1.36
C TYR A 75 -14.74 4.23 2.53
N LYS A 76 -15.17 2.97 2.53
CA LYS A 76 -16.13 2.42 3.51
C LYS A 76 -15.59 2.33 4.94
N LYS A 77 -14.29 2.01 5.10
CA LYS A 77 -13.67 1.67 6.40
C LYS A 77 -13.16 2.88 7.20
N CYS A 78 -13.74 4.06 7.00
CA CYS A 78 -13.39 5.26 7.77
C CYS A 78 -14.57 5.68 8.65
N THR A 79 -14.31 6.09 9.89
CA THR A 79 -15.33 6.58 10.83
C THR A 79 -15.99 7.86 10.33
N ARG A 80 -15.23 8.70 9.60
CA ARG A 80 -15.71 9.94 8.97
C ARG A 80 -16.46 9.74 7.65
N SER A 81 -16.55 8.52 7.12
CA SER A 81 -17.38 8.28 5.93
C SER A 81 -18.85 8.31 6.33
N PRO A 82 -19.70 9.06 5.61
CA PRO A 82 -21.06 9.34 6.05
C PRO A 82 -21.94 8.08 6.03
N PRO A 83 -23.06 8.04 6.78
CA PRO A 83 -24.07 6.99 6.68
C PRO A 83 -24.68 6.90 5.27
N ILE A 84 -24.96 8.04 4.66
CA ILE A 84 -25.51 8.16 3.30
C ILE A 84 -24.62 9.10 2.48
N LEU A 85 -24.24 8.66 1.28
CA LEU A 85 -23.53 9.47 0.28
C LEU A 85 -24.41 9.63 -0.96
N VAL A 86 -24.53 10.86 -1.43
CA VAL A 86 -25.09 11.19 -2.73
C VAL A 86 -23.95 11.55 -3.66
N MET A 87 -23.94 10.97 -4.86
CA MET A 87 -22.98 11.30 -5.91
C MET A 87 -23.74 11.67 -7.19
N ALA A 88 -23.54 12.88 -7.69
CA ALA A 88 -24.05 13.29 -8.99
C ALA A 88 -23.35 12.52 -10.11
N ASP A 89 -24.04 12.29 -11.23
CA ASP A 89 -23.39 11.79 -12.44
C ASP A 89 -22.49 12.89 -13.05
N VAL A 90 -21.49 12.47 -13.83
CA VAL A 90 -20.53 13.40 -14.46
C VAL A 90 -21.28 14.45 -15.30
N GLY A 91 -20.92 15.72 -15.13
CA GLY A 91 -21.60 16.83 -15.79
C GLY A 91 -22.75 17.45 -14.98
N TYR A 92 -23.03 16.94 -13.78
CA TYR A 92 -24.01 17.51 -12.85
C TYR A 92 -23.35 17.97 -11.55
N ALA A 93 -23.91 19.01 -10.95
CA ALA A 93 -23.51 19.52 -9.65
C ALA A 93 -24.71 19.53 -8.69
N LEU A 94 -24.46 19.74 -7.41
CA LEU A 94 -25.41 19.68 -6.29
C LEU A 94 -25.61 21.07 -5.66
N ASP A 95 -26.16 21.11 -4.45
CA ASP A 95 -26.74 22.28 -3.78
C ASP A 95 -25.78 23.47 -3.62
N ASP A 96 -24.49 23.22 -3.44
CA ASP A 96 -23.48 24.26 -3.28
C ASP A 96 -23.31 25.13 -4.52
N TYR A 97 -23.52 24.59 -5.73
CA TYR A 97 -23.44 25.37 -6.97
C TYR A 97 -24.69 26.22 -7.19
N ILE A 98 -25.85 25.80 -6.69
CA ILE A 98 -27.09 26.58 -6.77
C ILE A 98 -26.96 27.91 -6.01
N LYS A 99 -26.29 27.87 -4.85
CA LYS A 99 -26.03 29.07 -4.03
C LYS A 99 -24.76 29.80 -4.46
N GLY A 100 -23.69 29.05 -4.70
CA GLY A 100 -22.37 29.58 -4.99
C GLY A 100 -22.26 30.25 -6.35
N ALA A 101 -22.96 29.79 -7.39
CA ALA A 101 -22.86 30.40 -8.72
C ALA A 101 -23.36 31.87 -8.74
N PRO A 102 -24.53 32.21 -8.16
CA PRO A 102 -24.95 33.61 -7.99
C PRO A 102 -23.96 34.44 -7.16
N GLU A 103 -23.48 33.92 -6.02
CA GLU A 103 -22.53 34.62 -5.15
C GLU A 103 -21.20 34.91 -5.88
N TYR A 104 -20.74 33.96 -6.70
CA TYR A 104 -19.54 34.11 -7.51
C TYR A 104 -19.74 35.14 -8.62
N ALA A 105 -20.90 35.14 -9.27
CA ALA A 105 -21.27 36.13 -10.29
C ALA A 105 -21.28 37.55 -9.75
N GLU A 106 -21.87 37.75 -8.56
CA GLU A 106 -21.85 39.03 -7.85
C GLU A 106 -20.42 39.45 -7.49
N LYS A 107 -19.66 38.56 -6.87
CA LYS A 107 -18.28 38.84 -6.41
C LYS A 107 -17.34 39.24 -7.54
N TYR A 108 -17.45 38.61 -8.70
CA TYR A 108 -16.56 38.84 -9.85
C TYR A 108 -17.20 39.70 -10.95
N ASN A 109 -18.38 40.26 -10.70
CA ASN A 109 -19.11 41.17 -11.58
C ASN A 109 -19.25 40.64 -13.02
N PHE A 110 -19.78 39.42 -13.18
CA PHE A 110 -20.17 38.88 -14.48
C PHE A 110 -21.63 38.45 -14.48
N THR A 111 -22.26 38.45 -15.66
CA THR A 111 -23.65 38.00 -15.79
C THR A 111 -23.72 36.48 -15.74
N LEU A 112 -24.37 35.95 -14.70
CA LEU A 112 -24.70 34.53 -14.63
C LEU A 112 -25.75 34.19 -15.70
N THR A 113 -25.46 33.18 -16.51
CA THR A 113 -26.37 32.68 -17.55
C THR A 113 -26.44 31.16 -17.48
N ASN A 114 -27.42 30.56 -18.16
CA ASN A 114 -27.52 29.10 -18.29
C ASN A 114 -26.33 28.45 -19.00
N SER A 115 -25.48 29.25 -19.67
CA SER A 115 -24.26 28.80 -20.34
C SER A 115 -22.99 29.16 -19.57
N SER A 116 -23.11 29.77 -18.38
CA SER A 116 -21.96 30.04 -17.53
C SER A 116 -21.40 28.72 -17.01
N GLU A 117 -20.14 28.45 -17.31
CA GLU A 117 -19.48 27.18 -17.00
C GLU A 117 -18.69 27.27 -15.70
N PHE A 118 -18.81 26.25 -14.87
CA PHE A 118 -18.09 26.11 -13.61
C PHE A 118 -17.36 24.77 -13.58
N GLY A 119 -16.13 24.75 -13.07
CA GLY A 119 -15.37 23.53 -12.91
C GLY A 119 -15.82 22.74 -11.68
N VAL A 120 -16.01 21.43 -11.82
CA VAL A 120 -16.35 20.46 -10.77
C VAL A 120 -15.39 19.28 -10.83
N HIS A 121 -15.01 18.74 -9.68
CA HIS A 121 -14.18 17.54 -9.55
C HIS A 121 -14.60 16.72 -8.33
N GLY A 122 -14.17 15.46 -8.25
CA GLY A 122 -14.54 14.55 -7.15
C GLY A 122 -15.63 13.54 -7.49
N TYR A 123 -15.89 13.32 -8.79
CA TYR A 123 -16.68 12.19 -9.28
C TYR A 123 -15.93 10.86 -9.05
N ASP A 124 -16.48 9.75 -9.55
CA ASP A 124 -15.78 8.46 -9.53
C ASP A 124 -14.39 8.58 -10.16
N TYR A 125 -13.37 8.07 -9.47
CA TYR A 125 -11.97 8.21 -9.88
C TYR A 125 -11.66 7.52 -11.22
N ASN A 126 -12.50 6.58 -11.68
CA ASN A 126 -12.32 5.90 -12.98
C ASN A 126 -12.76 6.76 -14.18
N VAL A 127 -13.40 7.91 -13.93
CA VAL A 127 -13.75 8.85 -15.00
C VAL A 127 -12.46 9.50 -15.50
N SER A 128 -12.22 9.46 -16.81
CA SER A 128 -10.99 9.97 -17.42
C SER A 128 -10.73 11.44 -17.11
N ASP A 129 -11.78 12.26 -17.02
CA ASP A 129 -11.66 13.69 -16.69
C ASP A 129 -11.23 13.93 -15.24
N MET A 130 -11.34 12.93 -14.36
CA MET A 130 -10.83 13.00 -12.98
C MET A 130 -9.35 12.62 -12.87
N HIS A 131 -8.76 12.07 -13.94
CA HIS A 131 -7.36 11.65 -13.91
C HIS A 131 -6.42 12.87 -13.92
N PRO A 132 -5.51 12.99 -12.91
CA PRO A 132 -4.52 14.04 -12.90
C PRO A 132 -3.39 13.77 -13.91
N PHE A 133 -2.60 14.80 -14.20
CA PHE A 133 -1.34 14.61 -14.93
C PHE A 133 -0.19 14.22 -14.00
N PHE A 134 0.76 13.46 -14.54
CA PHE A 134 2.05 13.18 -13.91
C PHE A 134 3.20 13.42 -14.90
N MET A 135 4.23 14.13 -14.44
CA MET A 135 5.47 14.36 -15.17
C MET A 135 6.62 14.35 -14.18
N ALA A 136 7.71 13.69 -14.53
CA ALA A 136 8.92 13.63 -13.72
C ALA A 136 10.15 13.82 -14.59
N ARG A 137 11.15 14.52 -14.05
CA ARG A 137 12.46 14.70 -14.68
C ARG A 137 13.51 14.66 -13.59
N GLY A 138 14.54 13.84 -13.80
CA GLY A 138 15.63 13.74 -12.85
C GLY A 138 16.69 12.72 -13.27
N PRO A 139 17.81 12.67 -12.55
CA PRO A 139 18.91 11.74 -12.86
C PRO A 139 18.56 10.28 -12.65
N LYS A 140 17.49 9.97 -11.90
CA LYS A 140 16.97 8.62 -11.65
C LYS A 140 15.73 8.27 -12.49
N ILE A 141 15.23 9.17 -13.31
CA ILE A 141 14.02 8.99 -14.12
C ILE A 141 14.43 8.65 -15.55
N LYS A 142 13.72 7.72 -16.22
CA LYS A 142 13.93 7.44 -17.65
C LYS A 142 13.69 8.71 -18.48
N LYS A 143 14.54 8.97 -19.46
CA LYS A 143 14.43 10.14 -20.35
C LYS A 143 13.50 9.80 -21.50
N GLN A 144 12.70 10.78 -21.94
CA GLN A 144 11.80 10.66 -23.11
C GLN A 144 10.92 9.42 -23.06
N HIS A 145 10.47 9.06 -21.86
CA HIS A 145 9.72 7.84 -21.62
C HIS A 145 8.27 8.16 -21.27
N LYS A 146 7.33 7.48 -21.92
CA LYS A 146 5.90 7.56 -21.62
C LYS A 146 5.53 6.31 -20.83
N VAL A 147 5.04 6.51 -19.61
CA VAL A 147 4.61 5.42 -18.74
C VAL A 147 3.11 5.14 -18.92
N ALA A 148 2.71 3.89 -18.68
CA ALA A 148 1.30 3.53 -18.61
C ALA A 148 0.62 4.24 -17.42
N PRO A 149 -0.71 4.41 -17.43
CA PRO A 149 -1.44 4.89 -16.26
C PRO A 149 -1.18 4.01 -15.03
N PHE A 150 -1.08 4.64 -13.86
CA PHE A 150 -0.85 4.00 -12.57
C PHE A 150 -1.65 4.74 -11.48
N HIS A 151 -1.76 4.16 -10.29
CA HIS A 151 -2.52 4.78 -9.20
C HIS A 151 -1.67 5.80 -8.44
N THR A 152 -2.25 6.95 -8.09
CA THR A 152 -1.52 8.00 -7.35
C THR A 152 -0.97 7.54 -6.00
N VAL A 153 -1.58 6.52 -5.38
CA VAL A 153 -1.07 5.89 -4.15
C VAL A 153 0.30 5.22 -4.33
N ASP A 154 0.67 4.85 -5.57
CA ASP A 154 1.97 4.24 -5.87
C ASP A 154 3.11 5.26 -5.76
N LEU A 155 2.82 6.57 -5.89
CA LEU A 155 3.82 7.64 -5.89
C LEU A 155 4.62 7.72 -4.58
N PHE A 156 4.04 7.33 -3.45
CA PHE A 156 4.78 7.28 -2.19
C PHE A 156 6.02 6.38 -2.32
N ASN A 157 5.86 5.18 -2.89
CA ASN A 157 6.97 4.25 -3.12
C ASN A 157 7.97 4.79 -4.16
N LEU A 158 7.49 5.53 -5.17
CA LEU A 158 8.39 6.21 -6.11
C LEU A 158 9.30 7.21 -5.39
N PHE A 159 8.71 8.02 -4.51
CA PHE A 159 9.44 9.06 -3.78
C PHE A 159 10.44 8.46 -2.80
N THR A 160 10.05 7.44 -2.04
CA THR A 160 10.97 6.77 -1.12
C THR A 160 12.14 6.11 -1.85
N GLN A 161 11.88 5.50 -3.02
CA GLN A 161 12.93 4.93 -3.87
C GLN A 161 13.89 6.00 -4.44
N ILE A 162 13.37 7.16 -4.85
CA ILE A 162 14.20 8.28 -5.34
C ILE A 162 15.08 8.83 -4.20
N LEU A 163 14.51 8.96 -3.01
CA LEU A 163 15.17 9.47 -1.80
C LEU A 163 16.08 8.46 -1.10
N GLU A 164 16.04 7.19 -1.51
CA GLU A 164 16.80 6.08 -0.90
C GLU A 164 16.46 5.87 0.58
N ILE A 165 15.18 6.01 0.93
CA ILE A 165 14.66 5.74 2.28
C ILE A 165 13.72 4.52 2.27
N PRO A 166 13.67 3.72 3.34
CA PRO A 166 12.72 2.63 3.44
C PRO A 166 11.26 3.14 3.42
N PRO A 167 10.35 2.55 2.63
CA PRO A 167 8.94 2.90 2.69
C PRO A 167 8.30 2.41 3.99
N LEU A 168 7.40 3.22 4.55
CA LEU A 168 6.47 2.76 5.59
C LEU A 168 5.33 1.94 4.96
N PRO A 169 4.61 1.11 5.75
CA PRO A 169 3.44 0.39 5.26
C PRO A 169 2.42 1.33 4.60
N ASN A 170 2.07 1.04 3.35
CA ASN A 170 1.16 1.84 2.55
C ASN A 170 0.39 0.95 1.55
N ASN A 171 -0.55 1.54 0.79
CA ASN A 171 -1.38 0.79 -0.15
C ASN A 171 -0.88 0.83 -1.61
N GLY A 172 0.25 1.48 -1.88
CA GLY A 172 0.85 1.53 -3.21
C GLY A 172 1.69 0.29 -3.54
N SER A 173 1.87 0.02 -4.83
CA SER A 173 2.63 -1.11 -5.36
C SER A 173 3.78 -0.63 -6.25
N MET A 174 5.02 -0.92 -5.86
CA MET A 174 6.21 -0.49 -6.61
C MET A 174 6.26 -1.08 -8.03
N GLY A 175 5.71 -2.27 -8.24
CA GLY A 175 5.66 -2.92 -9.56
C GLY A 175 4.94 -2.10 -10.63
N ASN A 176 3.96 -1.27 -10.25
CA ASN A 176 3.19 -0.44 -11.18
C ASN A 176 4.00 0.75 -11.74
N ILE A 177 5.04 1.17 -11.02
CA ILE A 177 5.76 2.43 -11.26
C ILE A 177 7.27 2.24 -11.44
N VAL A 178 7.77 1.00 -11.35
CA VAL A 178 9.20 0.69 -11.48
C VAL A 178 9.75 1.15 -12.84
N ASP A 179 8.93 1.10 -13.88
CA ASP A 179 9.29 1.51 -15.24
C ASP A 179 9.56 3.02 -15.39
N ILE A 180 9.19 3.84 -14.39
CA ILE A 180 9.53 5.28 -14.36
C ILE A 180 11.04 5.49 -14.13
N LEU A 181 11.66 4.59 -13.35
CA LEU A 181 13.04 4.75 -12.89
C LEU A 181 14.04 4.21 -13.92
N ASN A 182 15.22 4.82 -13.98
CA ASN A 182 16.29 4.26 -14.78
C ASN A 182 16.94 3.09 -14.04
N ASP A 183 16.99 1.93 -14.71
CA ASP A 183 17.60 0.70 -14.16
C ASP A 183 19.10 0.86 -13.84
N LYS A 184 19.73 1.95 -14.30
CA LYS A 184 21.15 2.24 -14.08
C LYS A 184 21.49 2.67 -12.64
N GLN A 185 20.50 2.98 -11.81
CA GLN A 185 20.71 3.35 -10.39
C GLN A 185 19.74 2.68 -9.40
N GLY A 186 18.82 1.83 -9.88
CA GLY A 186 17.93 1.03 -9.05
C GLY A 186 18.63 -0.19 -8.46
N ARG A 187 19.53 0.02 -7.49
CA ARG A 187 20.06 -1.10 -6.71
C ARG A 187 18.96 -1.64 -5.78
N TYR A 188 18.29 -2.71 -6.18
CA TYR A 188 18.75 -3.97 -5.59
C TYR A 188 19.97 -4.32 -6.43
N SER A 189 21.16 -4.30 -5.81
CA SER A 189 22.38 -4.63 -6.53
C SER A 189 22.16 -5.95 -7.28
N ILE A 190 22.73 -6.12 -8.48
CA ILE A 190 22.77 -7.44 -9.12
C ILE A 190 23.31 -8.50 -8.12
N GLY A 191 24.17 -8.09 -7.16
CA GLY A 191 24.58 -8.92 -6.03
C GLY A 191 23.50 -9.20 -4.98
N SER A 192 22.51 -8.34 -4.77
CA SER A 192 21.35 -8.59 -3.90
C SER A 192 20.38 -9.59 -4.52
N ILE A 193 20.18 -9.53 -5.84
CA ILE A 193 19.38 -10.51 -6.57
C ILE A 193 20.13 -11.84 -6.63
N LEU A 194 21.41 -11.85 -7.04
CA LEU A 194 22.26 -13.04 -7.05
C LEU A 194 22.39 -13.69 -5.67
N MET A 195 22.51 -12.91 -4.58
CA MET A 195 22.50 -13.50 -3.23
C MET A 195 21.18 -14.19 -2.89
N VAL A 196 20.03 -13.62 -3.29
CA VAL A 196 18.73 -14.26 -3.03
C VAL A 196 18.58 -15.51 -3.90
N THR A 197 18.97 -15.49 -5.17
CA THR A 197 18.96 -16.69 -6.01
C THR A 197 19.97 -17.75 -5.55
N ASP A 198 21.17 -17.37 -5.13
CA ASP A 198 22.16 -18.32 -4.58
C ASP A 198 21.67 -18.91 -3.25
N VAL A 199 21.01 -18.13 -2.39
CA VAL A 199 20.41 -18.64 -1.15
C VAL A 199 19.25 -19.59 -1.45
N ILE A 200 18.39 -19.27 -2.42
CA ILE A 200 17.27 -20.14 -2.82
C ILE A 200 17.76 -21.43 -3.49
N ASN A 201 18.72 -21.33 -4.42
CA ASN A 201 19.29 -22.49 -5.11
C ASN A 201 20.05 -23.41 -4.15
N ASN A 202 20.80 -22.86 -3.19
CA ASN A 202 21.41 -23.66 -2.11
C ASN A 202 20.35 -24.28 -1.19
N PHE A 203 19.16 -23.66 -1.04
CA PHE A 203 18.07 -24.25 -0.26
C PHE A 203 17.40 -25.42 -0.98
N GLU A 204 17.21 -25.34 -2.29
CA GLU A 204 16.70 -26.46 -3.11
C GLU A 204 17.69 -27.62 -3.15
N GLU A 205 19.00 -27.36 -3.28
CA GLU A 205 20.04 -28.40 -3.28
C GLU A 205 20.14 -29.10 -1.91
N VAL A 206 20.00 -28.35 -0.81
CA VAL A 206 19.93 -28.92 0.55
C VAL A 206 18.61 -29.67 0.78
N ALA A 207 17.49 -29.20 0.24
CA ALA A 207 16.20 -29.86 0.34
C ALA A 207 16.16 -31.20 -0.43
N ASP A 208 16.80 -31.28 -1.60
CA ASP A 208 16.92 -32.52 -2.39
C ASP A 208 17.80 -33.57 -1.71
N VAL A 209 18.92 -33.17 -1.12
CA VAL A 209 19.79 -34.05 -0.32
C VAL A 209 19.03 -34.57 0.92
N LEU A 210 18.30 -33.70 1.61
CA LEU A 210 17.48 -34.09 2.76
C LEU A 210 16.30 -34.98 2.36
N GLY A 211 15.65 -34.72 1.23
CA GLY A 211 14.54 -35.54 0.71
C GLY A 211 14.98 -36.97 0.38
N HIS A 212 16.15 -37.12 -0.24
CA HIS A 212 16.69 -38.42 -0.63
C HIS A 212 17.17 -39.26 0.58
N ASP A 213 17.61 -38.63 1.67
CA ASP A 213 18.03 -39.31 2.89
C ASP A 213 16.86 -39.59 3.85
N ILE A 214 15.85 -38.71 3.91
CA ILE A 214 14.60 -38.96 4.66
C ILE A 214 13.83 -40.13 4.04
N LEU A 215 13.78 -40.27 2.72
CA LEU A 215 13.18 -41.43 2.04
C LEU A 215 13.92 -42.74 2.35
N LYS A 216 15.26 -42.72 2.44
CA LYS A 216 16.06 -43.88 2.86
C LYS A 216 15.83 -44.26 4.33
N ILE A 217 15.73 -43.26 5.21
CA ILE A 217 15.43 -43.47 6.64
C ILE A 217 14.00 -43.99 6.81
N ALA A 218 13.02 -43.44 6.11
CA ALA A 218 11.63 -43.93 6.13
C ALA A 218 11.51 -45.37 5.60
N HIS A 219 12.29 -45.72 4.57
CA HIS A 219 12.36 -47.09 4.04
C HIS A 219 13.10 -48.06 4.98
N PHE A 220 14.05 -47.58 5.78
CA PHE A 220 14.74 -48.35 6.80
C PHE A 220 13.85 -48.58 8.05
N VAL A 221 13.14 -47.54 8.49
CA VAL A 221 12.21 -47.59 9.63
C VAL A 221 10.95 -48.42 9.31
N SER A 222 10.46 -48.42 8.07
CA SER A 222 9.32 -49.27 7.66
C SER A 222 9.66 -50.77 7.62
N ARG A 223 10.95 -51.12 7.51
CA ARG A 223 11.48 -52.48 7.66
C ARG A 223 11.97 -52.68 9.10
N GLY A 224 11.05 -52.62 10.06
CA GLY A 224 11.37 -52.81 11.47
C GLY A 224 12.16 -54.11 11.74
N PRO A 225 13.04 -54.14 12.76
CA PRO A 225 13.91 -55.27 13.02
C PRO A 225 13.10 -56.47 13.50
N HIS A 226 13.13 -57.56 12.73
CA HIS A 226 12.60 -58.85 13.17
C HIS A 226 13.36 -59.32 14.42
N ARG A 227 12.77 -59.10 15.60
CA ARG A 227 13.22 -59.69 16.86
C ARG A 227 12.93 -61.18 16.83
N SER A 228 13.97 -62.01 16.74
CA SER A 228 14.01 -63.24 17.53
C SER A 228 15.45 -63.67 17.85
N ARG A 229 15.71 -63.69 19.17
CA ARG A 229 16.75 -64.41 19.95
C ARG A 229 18.19 -64.47 19.40
N LEU A 230 19.13 -63.83 20.12
CA LEU A 230 20.20 -64.52 20.89
C LEU A 230 21.23 -63.56 21.52
N SER A 231 21.62 -63.90 22.77
CA SER A 231 22.90 -63.64 23.46
C SER A 231 23.30 -62.20 23.83
N LYS A 232 24.00 -62.09 24.98
CA LYS A 232 24.57 -60.84 25.53
C LYS A 232 25.33 -60.09 24.42
N PRO A 233 25.13 -58.76 24.26
CA PRO A 233 25.76 -58.03 23.18
C PRO A 233 27.28 -58.10 23.33
N SER A 234 27.96 -58.52 22.25
CA SER A 234 29.41 -58.48 22.18
C SER A 234 29.90 -57.04 22.33
N LEU A 235 31.12 -56.84 22.82
CA LEU A 235 31.74 -55.51 22.95
C LEU A 235 31.65 -54.72 21.63
N LEU A 236 31.75 -55.41 20.49
CA LEU A 236 31.56 -54.86 19.14
C LEU A 236 30.14 -54.34 18.87
N GLY A 237 29.09 -55.02 19.36
CA GLY A 237 27.71 -54.57 19.20
C GLY A 237 27.40 -53.32 20.01
N ILE A 238 27.99 -53.19 21.20
CA ILE A 238 27.89 -51.97 22.02
C ILE A 238 28.67 -50.82 21.37
N LEU A 239 29.88 -51.09 20.86
CA LEU A 239 30.67 -50.11 20.10
C LEU A 239 29.96 -49.63 18.82
N TYR A 240 29.23 -50.50 18.14
CA TYR A 240 28.45 -50.15 16.95
C TYR A 240 27.29 -49.20 17.28
N LEU A 241 26.55 -49.48 18.35
CA LEU A 241 25.45 -48.61 18.80
C LEU A 241 25.95 -47.25 19.29
N ILE A 242 27.09 -47.21 20.00
CA ILE A 242 27.74 -45.95 20.39
C ILE A 242 28.20 -45.17 19.15
N LYS A 243 28.73 -45.85 18.12
CA LYS A 243 29.13 -45.21 16.85
C LYS A 243 27.93 -44.63 16.09
N GLU A 244 26.79 -45.32 16.09
CA GLU A 244 25.53 -44.84 15.52
C GLU A 244 24.97 -43.61 16.27
N GLU A 245 24.97 -43.63 17.60
CA GLU A 245 24.56 -42.48 18.41
C GLU A 245 25.52 -41.30 18.23
N ILE A 246 26.84 -41.53 18.23
CA ILE A 246 27.84 -40.49 17.95
C ILE A 246 27.65 -39.92 16.53
N ASN A 247 27.41 -40.76 15.51
CA ASN A 247 27.15 -40.28 14.16
C ASN A 247 25.87 -39.45 14.07
N THR A 248 24.83 -39.83 14.81
CA THR A 248 23.58 -39.06 14.92
C THR A 248 23.83 -37.73 15.63
N LEU A 249 24.60 -37.73 16.72
CA LEU A 249 24.98 -36.53 17.46
C LEU A 249 25.84 -35.59 16.62
N VAL A 250 26.76 -36.12 15.82
CA VAL A 250 27.61 -35.37 14.89
C VAL A 250 26.79 -34.78 13.74
N ARG A 251 25.77 -35.50 13.24
CA ARG A 251 24.84 -34.99 12.21
C ARG A 251 23.93 -33.89 12.75
N VAL A 252 23.32 -34.08 13.91
CA VAL A 252 22.48 -33.06 14.57
C VAL A 252 23.33 -31.85 14.98
N GLY A 253 24.53 -32.08 15.50
CA GLY A 253 25.50 -31.03 15.79
C GLY A 253 25.92 -30.27 14.53
N GLY A 254 26.15 -30.97 13.42
CA GLY A 254 26.45 -30.36 12.12
C GLY A 254 25.32 -29.47 11.60
N VAL A 255 24.06 -29.91 11.72
CA VAL A 255 22.87 -29.11 11.36
C VAL A 255 22.74 -27.87 12.25
N LEU A 256 22.92 -28.01 13.56
CA LEU A 256 22.88 -26.88 14.49
C LEU A 256 24.00 -25.87 14.19
N VAL A 257 25.20 -26.35 13.86
CA VAL A 257 26.34 -25.51 13.46
C VAL A 257 26.05 -24.80 12.14
N ALA A 258 25.47 -25.47 11.14
CA ALA A 258 25.07 -24.86 9.88
C ALA A 258 23.99 -23.77 10.06
N LEU A 259 22.96 -24.03 10.87
CA LEU A 259 21.94 -23.04 11.23
C LEU A 259 22.55 -21.84 11.98
N LEU A 260 23.53 -22.08 12.85
CA LEU A 260 24.27 -21.03 13.52
C LEU A 260 25.06 -20.17 12.52
N PHE A 261 25.74 -20.79 11.55
CA PHE A 261 26.47 -20.06 10.50
C PHE A 261 25.53 -19.25 9.60
N ILE A 262 24.36 -19.78 9.23
CA ILE A 262 23.33 -19.05 8.47
C ILE A 262 22.81 -17.85 9.28
N SER A 263 22.52 -18.05 10.57
CA SER A 263 22.07 -16.99 11.47
C SER A 263 23.12 -15.89 11.65
N VAL A 264 24.40 -16.26 11.83
CA VAL A 264 25.52 -15.33 11.93
C VAL A 264 25.74 -14.58 10.63
N ALA A 265 25.71 -15.27 9.48
CA ALA A 265 25.83 -14.64 8.16
C ALA A 265 24.68 -13.66 7.88
N ALA A 266 23.43 -14.02 8.22
CA ALA A 266 22.28 -13.13 8.11
C ALA A 266 22.41 -11.90 9.01
N THR A 267 22.92 -12.07 10.24
CA THR A 267 23.14 -10.98 11.19
C THR A 267 24.26 -10.05 10.72
N ILE A 268 25.38 -10.59 10.22
CA ILE A 268 26.48 -9.80 9.62
C ILE A 268 25.98 -9.03 8.39
N ALA A 269 25.19 -9.67 7.52
CA ALA A 269 24.60 -9.01 6.36
C ALA A 269 23.69 -7.84 6.77
N LEU A 270 22.84 -8.02 7.79
CA LEU A 270 22.00 -6.95 8.34
C LEU A 270 22.84 -5.81 8.95
N ILE A 271 23.92 -6.11 9.66
CA ILE A 271 24.85 -5.11 10.21
C ILE A 271 25.53 -4.32 9.09
N ILE A 272 25.99 -4.99 8.03
CA ILE A 272 26.61 -4.35 6.87
C ILE A 272 25.60 -3.45 6.16
N ILE A 273 24.37 -3.93 5.92
CA ILE A 273 23.29 -3.15 5.30
C ILE A 273 22.99 -1.90 6.14
N LYS A 274 22.81 -2.05 7.45
CA LYS A 274 22.53 -0.93 8.37
C LYS A 274 23.68 0.08 8.37
N ARG A 275 24.93 -0.38 8.40
CA ARG A 275 26.13 0.48 8.34
C ARG A 275 26.24 1.21 7.00
N GLN A 276 25.95 0.54 5.89
CA GLN A 276 25.96 1.13 4.56
C GLN A 276 24.88 2.22 4.44
N GLN A 277 23.68 1.97 4.96
CA GLN A 277 22.60 2.96 5.03
C GLN A 277 23.02 4.18 5.85
N THR A 278 23.56 4.00 7.05
CA THR A 278 24.02 5.12 7.90
C THR A 278 25.10 5.98 7.21
N ILE A 279 26.09 5.36 6.55
CA ILE A 279 27.14 6.09 5.82
C ILE A 279 26.55 6.85 4.63
N THR A 280 25.64 6.24 3.87
CA THR A 280 25.04 6.84 2.68
C THR A 280 24.10 8.00 3.06
N THR A 281 23.32 7.85 4.13
CA THR A 281 22.46 8.91 4.68
C THR A 281 23.28 10.07 5.25
N ALA A 282 24.36 9.81 5.99
CA ALA A 282 25.24 10.85 6.52
C ALA A 282 25.99 11.60 5.41
N ALA A 283 26.46 10.89 4.37
CA ALA A 283 27.11 11.50 3.21
C ALA A 283 26.14 12.33 2.36
N ALA A 284 24.90 11.87 2.19
CA ALA A 284 23.85 12.59 1.47
C ALA A 284 23.40 13.86 2.23
N LEU A 285 23.30 13.80 3.56
CA LEU A 285 22.98 14.94 4.42
C LEU A 285 24.10 15.98 4.44
N ASN A 286 25.37 15.58 4.60
CA ASN A 286 26.51 16.51 4.58
C ASN A 286 26.74 17.18 3.21
N LYS A 287 26.32 16.53 2.12
CA LYS A 287 26.34 17.13 0.78
C LYS A 287 25.24 18.18 0.58
N ARG A 288 24.12 18.08 1.31
CA ARG A 288 22.96 18.97 1.19
C ARG A 288 22.96 20.10 2.21
N PHE A 289 23.60 19.90 3.37
CA PHE A 289 23.78 20.87 4.44
C PHE A 289 25.24 20.83 4.93
N PRO A 290 26.16 21.62 4.35
CA PRO A 290 27.55 21.58 4.75
C PRO A 290 27.70 22.19 6.15
N GLN A 291 28.33 21.42 7.07
CA GLN A 291 28.74 21.81 8.44
C GLN A 291 27.69 21.74 9.57
N THR A 292 26.75 20.79 9.56
CA THR A 292 25.82 20.61 10.72
C THR A 292 25.99 19.31 11.51
N PHE A 293 26.63 18.29 10.94
CA PHE A 293 26.73 16.98 11.59
C PHE A 293 28.19 16.55 11.75
N HIS A 294 28.80 16.94 12.87
CA HIS A 294 30.07 16.36 13.28
C HIS A 294 29.86 14.95 13.86
N HIS A 295 30.72 14.05 13.37
CA HIS A 295 31.06 12.65 13.71
C HIS A 295 30.55 11.92 14.97
N ASN A 296 29.42 12.26 15.57
CA ASN A 296 28.81 11.46 16.64
C ASN A 296 27.38 11.04 16.28
N ILE A 297 27.20 9.73 16.37
CA ILE A 297 25.99 8.92 16.43
C ILE A 297 24.69 9.75 16.48
N VAL A 298 23.95 9.76 15.37
CA VAL A 298 22.52 10.10 15.39
C VAL A 298 21.76 8.81 15.65
N GLU A 299 21.51 8.51 16.91
CA GLU A 299 20.45 7.56 17.27
C GLU A 299 19.11 8.22 16.94
N ALA A 300 18.36 7.59 16.05
CA ALA A 300 16.97 7.95 15.77
C ALA A 300 16.10 7.52 16.95
N GLN A 301 16.12 8.28 18.05
CA GLN A 301 15.29 8.00 19.22
C GLN A 301 14.50 9.20 19.78
N HIS A 302 14.53 10.39 19.17
CA HIS A 302 13.76 11.54 19.67
C HIS A 302 12.96 12.30 18.61
N LEU A 303 12.06 11.62 17.88
CA LEU A 303 11.00 12.30 17.11
C LEU A 303 9.63 11.58 17.19
N LEU A 304 9.38 10.85 18.27
CA LEU A 304 8.04 10.36 18.59
C LEU A 304 7.76 10.60 20.07
N GLU A 305 7.26 11.79 20.39
CA GLU A 305 6.33 11.99 21.51
C GLU A 305 5.11 12.69 20.90
N PRO A 306 3.91 12.08 21.00
CA PRO A 306 2.67 12.71 20.58
C PRO A 306 2.08 13.46 21.77
N GLU A 307 2.14 14.79 21.79
CA GLU A 307 1.20 15.61 22.57
C GLU A 307 1.31 17.10 22.18
N ASP A 308 0.12 17.72 22.04
CA ASP A 308 -0.20 19.16 22.03
C ASP A 308 0.22 20.05 20.83
N ALA A 309 -0.67 20.15 19.83
CA ALA A 309 -1.22 21.39 19.21
C ALA A 309 -2.08 21.09 17.96
#